data_AF-A0A5B8MSW2-F1
#
_entry.id   AF-A0A5B8MSW2-F1
#
_cell.length_a   1.000
_cell.length_b   1.000
_cell.length_c   1.000
_cell.angle_alpha   90.00
_cell.angle_beta   90.00
_cell.angle_gamma   90.00
#
_symmetry.space_group_name_H-M   'P 1'
#
loop_
_entity.id
_entity.type
_entity.pdbx_description
1 polymer ?
#
loop_
_entity_poly.entity_id
_entity_poly.type
_entity_poly.pdbx_seq_one_letter_code
_entity_poly.pdbx_strand_id
1 'polypeptide(L)'
;MHRARGPASTGRGRCPGYHVGCSSPSATTATTSTRPMQFRPCIDLHKGKVKQIVGSTLSDLEKGGNAKELLTNFVASESPSHYAELYSSDGLYGGHMILLSKDAETQRVAREALRDFPNTLQVGGGVDARNAGSYLDDGASHVIVTSSVFKNGELQLDRLETLSSVVGRERLVLDLSCRRREAGGDYYVVTDRWQKFASLKVDQDSLAHLSEYCCEFLIHGVDVEGKQLGIDEDLVRLLGDYSPIPATYAGGVRTLQDMELIKGLGRGMVDATVGSALDIFGGTLPYKEVVNWHRNEQVGAGRTS
;
A
#
# COMPACT_ATOMS: atom_id res chain seq x y z
N MET A 1 -9.33 20.68 89.09
CA MET A 1 -8.10 20.42 88.32
C MET A 1 -7.94 21.49 87.24
N HIS A 2 -6.71 21.91 86.99
CA HIS A 2 -6.22 23.13 86.30
C HIS A 2 -6.81 23.46 84.91
N ARG A 3 -7.21 24.74 84.67
CA ARG A 3 -6.58 25.83 83.85
C ARG A 3 -6.25 25.44 82.39
N ALA A 4 -6.91 25.95 81.35
CA ALA A 4 -6.89 27.31 80.75
C ALA A 4 -5.54 27.75 80.15
N ARG A 5 -5.49 28.00 78.82
CA ARG A 5 -4.84 29.16 78.15
C ARG A 5 -4.98 29.11 76.61
N GLY A 6 -5.30 30.27 76.04
CA GLY A 6 -5.30 30.58 74.61
C GLY A 6 -3.92 31.02 74.06
N PRO A 7 -3.89 31.73 72.92
CA PRO A 7 -2.89 31.58 71.84
C PRO A 7 -1.71 32.57 71.91
N ALA A 8 -0.65 32.29 71.14
CA ALA A 8 0.44 33.24 70.90
C ALA A 8 0.98 33.15 69.45
N SER A 9 1.10 34.33 68.86
CA SER A 9 1.68 34.72 67.58
C SER A 9 3.22 34.67 67.57
N THR A 10 3.83 34.45 66.39
CA THR A 10 5.06 35.08 65.83
C THR A 10 5.43 34.25 64.59
N GLY A 11 5.94 34.72 63.45
CA GLY A 11 6.46 36.01 63.02
C GLY A 11 7.17 35.77 61.68
N ARG A 12 6.91 36.67 60.72
CA ARG A 12 7.67 37.07 59.53
C ARG A 12 8.88 36.21 59.07
N GLY A 13 8.77 35.67 57.86
CA GLY A 13 9.89 35.40 56.96
C GLY A 13 9.57 35.93 55.56
N ARG A 14 10.29 36.98 55.12
CA ARG A 14 10.25 37.50 53.75
C ARG A 14 10.93 36.48 52.82
N CYS A 15 10.25 36.03 51.78
CA CYS A 15 10.89 35.43 50.60
C CYS A 15 11.14 36.51 49.54
N PRO A 16 12.32 36.57 48.91
CA PRO A 16 12.61 37.52 47.85
C PRO A 16 11.93 37.11 46.55
N GLY A 17 11.40 38.09 45.83
CA GLY A 17 10.79 37.91 44.52
C GLY A 17 11.81 37.39 43.51
N TYR A 18 11.43 36.34 42.80
CA TYR A 18 12.04 35.97 41.52
C TYR A 18 11.01 36.19 40.43
N HIS A 19 11.35 37.11 39.52
CA HIS A 19 10.69 37.30 38.23
C HIS A 19 10.66 35.96 37.49
N VAL A 20 9.46 35.43 37.23
CA VAL A 20 9.28 34.36 36.25
C VAL A 20 9.31 35.01 34.87
N GLY A 21 10.48 34.98 34.24
CA GLY A 21 10.61 35.23 32.82
C GLY A 21 9.86 34.14 32.07
N CYS A 22 8.84 34.53 31.31
CA CYS A 22 8.16 33.65 30.37
C CYS A 22 9.12 33.41 29.18
N SER A 23 9.90 32.34 29.27
CA SER A 23 10.69 31.85 28.13
C SER A 23 9.76 31.01 27.26
N SER A 24 9.41 31.54 26.08
CA SER A 24 8.72 30.79 25.04
C SER A 24 9.51 29.52 24.71
N PRO A 25 8.88 28.34 24.58
CA PRO A 25 9.59 27.15 24.14
C PRO A 25 10.04 27.38 22.69
N SER A 26 11.35 27.41 22.50
CA SER A 26 11.99 27.30 21.19
C SER A 26 11.42 26.06 20.51
N ALA A 27 10.82 26.27 19.32
CA ALA A 27 10.37 25.21 18.44
C ALA A 27 11.56 24.30 18.14
N THR A 28 11.67 23.21 18.88
CA THR A 28 12.59 22.14 18.58
C THR A 28 12.01 21.48 17.34
N THR A 29 12.63 21.70 16.19
CA THR A 29 12.35 20.94 14.97
C THR A 29 12.63 19.49 15.31
N ALA A 30 11.57 18.77 15.70
CA ALA A 30 11.62 17.33 15.78
C ALA A 30 11.89 16.86 14.35
N THR A 31 13.12 16.45 14.07
CA THR A 31 13.42 15.57 12.95
C THR A 31 12.66 14.28 13.21
N THR A 32 11.39 14.24 12.79
CA THR A 32 10.64 13.01 12.66
C THR A 32 11.40 12.17 11.65
N SER A 33 12.14 11.18 12.14
CA SER A 33 12.75 10.18 11.28
C SER A 33 11.60 9.46 10.57
N THR A 34 11.37 9.83 9.31
CA THR A 34 10.35 9.22 8.45
C THR A 34 10.82 7.83 8.08
N ARG A 35 9.93 6.83 8.16
CA ARG A 35 10.20 5.46 7.72
C ARG A 35 10.81 5.47 6.30
N PRO A 36 11.86 4.68 6.03
CA PRO A 36 12.39 4.58 4.67
C PRO A 36 11.34 4.02 3.72
N MET A 37 11.22 4.64 2.55
CA MET A 37 10.36 4.15 1.47
C MET A 37 10.88 2.79 0.97
N GLN A 38 9.96 1.87 0.72
CA GLN A 38 10.24 0.55 0.19
C GLN A 38 9.86 0.45 -1.30
N PHE A 39 10.66 -0.33 -2.02
CA PHE A 39 10.27 -0.86 -3.32
C PHE A 39 9.48 -2.15 -3.07
N ARG A 40 8.26 -2.22 -3.61
CA ARG A 40 7.33 -3.33 -3.44
C ARG A 40 7.16 -4.04 -4.79
N PRO A 41 7.83 -5.20 -5.00
CA PRO A 41 7.78 -5.88 -6.28
C PRO A 41 6.38 -6.45 -6.56
N CYS A 42 6.04 -6.68 -7.83
CA CYS A 42 4.74 -7.21 -8.20
C CYS A 42 4.80 -8.31 -9.26
N ILE A 43 3.78 -9.18 -9.23
CA ILE A 43 3.58 -10.26 -10.20
C ILE A 43 2.10 -10.30 -10.58
N ASP A 44 1.75 -10.04 -11.83
CA ASP A 44 0.39 -10.32 -12.30
C ASP A 44 0.31 -11.70 -12.94
N LEU A 45 -0.66 -12.50 -12.52
CA LEU A 45 -0.79 -13.89 -12.93
C LEU A 45 -2.07 -14.10 -13.73
N HIS A 46 -1.92 -14.55 -14.97
CA HIS A 46 -3.05 -14.82 -15.85
C HIS A 46 -2.83 -16.09 -16.68
N LYS A 47 -3.74 -17.06 -16.53
CA LYS A 47 -3.68 -18.40 -17.15
C LYS A 47 -2.36 -19.12 -16.84
N GLY A 48 -1.95 -19.10 -15.57
CA GLY A 48 -0.75 -19.77 -15.08
C GLY A 48 0.58 -19.11 -15.45
N LYS A 49 0.55 -17.92 -16.07
CA LYS A 49 1.74 -17.21 -16.55
C LYS A 49 1.86 -15.84 -15.91
N VAL A 50 3.08 -15.47 -15.54
CA VAL A 50 3.39 -14.11 -15.14
C VAL A 50 3.29 -13.22 -16.36
N LYS A 51 2.50 -12.17 -16.25
CA LYS A 51 2.26 -11.18 -17.29
C LYS A 51 2.45 -9.79 -16.71
N GLN A 52 2.73 -8.84 -17.57
CA GLN A 52 2.54 -7.43 -17.25
C GLN A 52 1.51 -6.88 -18.22
N ILE A 53 0.43 -6.33 -17.69
CA ILE A 53 -0.69 -5.82 -18.47
C ILE A 53 -0.66 -4.30 -18.54
N VAL A 54 -1.14 -3.73 -19.64
CA VAL A 54 -1.52 -2.31 -19.65
C VAL A 54 -2.87 -2.20 -18.97
N GLY A 55 -2.89 -1.52 -17.83
CA GLY A 55 -4.06 -1.35 -16.99
C GLY A 55 -5.39 -1.17 -17.73
N SER A 56 -5.44 -0.26 -18.71
CA SER A 56 -6.65 0.10 -19.44
C SER A 56 -7.27 -1.01 -20.30
N THR A 57 -6.64 -2.18 -20.39
CA THR A 57 -7.05 -3.29 -21.28
C THR A 57 -7.82 -4.40 -20.58
N LEU A 58 -8.04 -4.31 -19.27
CA LEU A 58 -8.89 -5.25 -18.55
C LEU A 58 -10.33 -5.28 -19.10
N SER A 59 -10.80 -4.17 -19.68
CA SER A 59 -12.13 -3.92 -20.26
C SER A 59 -12.67 -4.99 -21.22
N ASP A 60 -11.81 -5.78 -21.88
CA ASP A 60 -12.19 -6.62 -23.03
C ASP A 60 -12.58 -8.07 -22.69
N LEU A 61 -12.60 -8.45 -21.40
CA LEU A 61 -12.74 -9.84 -20.97
C LEU A 61 -14.17 -10.44 -21.03
N GLU A 62 -15.23 -9.64 -21.19
CA GLU A 62 -16.62 -10.14 -21.05
C GLU A 62 -17.49 -10.19 -22.30
N LYS A 63 -17.05 -9.65 -23.45
CA LYS A 63 -17.97 -9.52 -24.60
C LYS A 63 -18.05 -10.69 -25.56
N GLY A 64 -17.50 -11.87 -25.26
CA GLY A 64 -17.69 -13.09 -26.08
C GLY A 64 -17.30 -12.99 -27.57
N GLY A 65 -16.85 -11.83 -28.04
CA GLY A 65 -16.18 -11.63 -29.31
C GLY A 65 -14.73 -12.03 -29.13
N ASN A 66 -14.12 -12.55 -30.21
CA ASN A 66 -12.71 -12.93 -30.29
C ASN A 66 -11.88 -12.14 -29.29
N ALA A 67 -11.30 -12.86 -28.32
CA ALA A 67 -10.37 -12.31 -27.35
C ALA A 67 -9.31 -11.50 -28.10
N LYS A 68 -9.57 -10.21 -28.31
CA LYS A 68 -8.52 -9.25 -28.56
C LYS A 68 -7.73 -9.35 -27.27
N GLU A 69 -6.57 -9.97 -27.42
CA GLU A 69 -5.63 -10.28 -26.37
C GLU A 69 -5.59 -9.10 -25.40
N LEU A 70 -5.70 -9.37 -24.10
CA LEU A 70 -5.13 -8.46 -23.10
C LEU A 70 -3.83 -7.92 -23.70
N LEU A 71 -3.69 -6.60 -23.88
CA LEU A 71 -2.42 -6.09 -24.39
C LEU A 71 -1.39 -6.35 -23.29
N THR A 72 -0.69 -7.45 -23.46
CA THR A 72 0.39 -7.87 -22.59
C THR A 72 1.62 -7.12 -23.06
N ASN A 73 2.17 -6.27 -22.20
CA ASN A 73 3.48 -5.70 -22.42
C ASN A 73 4.54 -6.80 -22.45
N PHE A 74 4.31 -7.86 -21.67
CA PHE A 74 5.24 -8.96 -21.50
C PHE A 74 4.53 -10.22 -21.00
N VAL A 75 5.04 -11.39 -21.42
CA VAL A 75 4.72 -12.69 -20.84
C VAL A 75 6.04 -13.33 -20.47
N ALA A 76 6.25 -13.60 -19.18
CA ALA A 76 7.48 -14.21 -18.70
C ALA A 76 7.59 -15.67 -19.14
N SER A 77 8.82 -16.13 -19.37
CA SER A 77 9.14 -17.55 -19.49
C SER A 77 9.11 -18.24 -18.12
N GLU A 78 9.42 -17.47 -17.09
CA GLU A 78 9.69 -17.87 -15.73
C GLU A 78 8.39 -18.10 -14.94
N SER A 79 8.46 -18.97 -13.93
CA SER A 79 7.32 -19.27 -13.06
C SER A 79 7.11 -18.18 -12.00
N PRO A 80 5.92 -18.07 -11.40
CA PRO A 80 5.72 -17.22 -10.22
C PRO A 80 6.69 -17.55 -9.07
N SER A 81 7.01 -18.83 -8.83
CA SER A 81 7.98 -19.25 -7.82
C SER A 81 9.38 -18.68 -8.10
N HIS A 82 9.80 -18.59 -9.37
CA HIS A 82 11.09 -17.98 -9.71
C HIS A 82 11.17 -16.50 -9.28
N TYR A 83 10.11 -15.73 -9.52
CA TYR A 83 10.07 -14.33 -9.10
C TYR A 83 9.97 -14.19 -7.58
N ALA A 84 9.20 -15.06 -6.92
CA ALA A 84 9.14 -15.10 -5.45
C ALA A 84 10.52 -15.41 -4.83
N GLU A 85 11.27 -16.36 -5.43
CA GLU A 85 12.66 -16.66 -5.05
C GLU A 85 13.57 -15.44 -5.21
N LEU A 86 13.50 -14.78 -6.38
CA LEU A 86 14.29 -13.61 -6.70
C LEU A 86 14.06 -12.50 -5.66
N TYR A 87 12.80 -12.16 -5.39
CA TYR A 87 12.45 -11.11 -4.45
C TYR A 87 12.85 -11.46 -3.02
N SER A 88 12.60 -12.69 -2.58
CA SER A 88 13.01 -13.18 -1.26
C SER A 88 14.54 -13.12 -1.09
N SER A 89 15.29 -13.57 -2.11
CA SER A 89 16.75 -13.55 -2.12
C SER A 89 17.33 -12.14 -2.08
N ASP A 90 16.62 -11.17 -2.65
CA ASP A 90 17.02 -9.78 -2.61
C ASP A 90 16.58 -9.03 -1.34
N GLY A 91 15.81 -9.68 -0.45
CA GLY A 91 15.28 -9.10 0.78
C GLY A 91 14.07 -8.21 0.57
N LEU A 92 13.34 -8.39 -0.53
CA LEU A 92 12.15 -7.61 -0.88
C LEU A 92 10.89 -8.32 -0.37
N TYR A 93 10.28 -7.76 0.67
CA TYR A 93 9.07 -8.31 1.31
C TYR A 93 7.86 -7.39 1.13
N GLY A 94 6.67 -7.99 1.18
CA GLY A 94 5.38 -7.30 1.05
C GLY A 94 5.12 -6.75 -0.37
N GLY A 95 5.84 -7.28 -1.36
CA GLY A 95 5.39 -7.23 -2.75
C GLY A 95 4.11 -8.03 -2.95
N HIS A 96 3.41 -7.82 -4.06
CA HIS A 96 2.09 -8.41 -4.29
C HIS A 96 2.01 -9.29 -5.54
N MET A 97 1.28 -10.39 -5.43
CA MET A 97 0.89 -11.23 -6.55
C MET A 97 -0.62 -11.09 -6.81
N ILE A 98 -1.00 -10.60 -7.99
CA ILE A 98 -2.39 -10.35 -8.37
C ILE A 98 -2.87 -11.43 -9.35
N LEU A 99 -3.89 -12.19 -8.95
CA LEU A 99 -4.49 -13.25 -9.76
C LEU A 99 -5.56 -12.64 -10.67
N LEU A 100 -5.22 -12.48 -11.94
CA LEU A 100 -6.10 -11.89 -12.97
C LEU A 100 -7.06 -12.91 -13.60
N SER A 101 -6.88 -14.20 -13.36
CA SER A 101 -7.80 -15.25 -13.80
C SER A 101 -8.07 -16.29 -12.71
N LYS A 102 -9.25 -16.90 -12.78
CA LYS A 102 -9.75 -17.85 -11.76
C LYS A 102 -9.56 -19.32 -12.15
N ASP A 103 -8.81 -19.60 -13.21
CA ASP A 103 -8.56 -20.96 -13.68
C ASP A 103 -7.69 -21.74 -12.70
N ALA A 104 -7.83 -23.08 -12.73
CA ALA A 104 -7.14 -23.98 -11.82
C ALA A 104 -5.62 -23.87 -11.91
N GLU A 105 -5.08 -23.58 -13.09
CA GLU A 105 -3.63 -23.46 -13.29
C GLU A 105 -3.07 -22.22 -12.61
N THR A 106 -3.72 -21.06 -12.78
CA THR A 106 -3.41 -19.83 -12.04
C THR A 106 -3.44 -20.04 -10.53
N GLN A 107 -4.48 -20.72 -10.02
CA GLN A 107 -4.57 -21.04 -8.59
C GLN A 107 -3.45 -21.96 -8.13
N ARG A 108 -3.11 -22.98 -8.92
CA ARG A 108 -2.05 -23.95 -8.61
C ARG A 108 -0.69 -23.26 -8.49
N VAL A 109 -0.27 -22.53 -9.51
CA VAL A 109 1.08 -21.91 -9.54
C VAL A 109 1.21 -20.75 -8.55
N ALA A 110 0.12 -20.02 -8.26
CA ALA A 110 0.12 -19.01 -7.20
C ALA A 110 0.41 -19.64 -5.84
N ARG A 111 -0.34 -20.71 -5.50
CA ARG A 111 -0.20 -21.38 -4.20
C ARG A 111 1.15 -22.10 -4.07
N GLU A 112 1.70 -22.62 -5.16
CA GLU A 112 3.07 -23.14 -5.18
C GLU A 112 4.08 -22.05 -4.82
N ALA A 113 4.05 -20.89 -5.48
CA ALA A 113 4.97 -19.79 -5.17
C ALA A 113 4.87 -19.30 -3.72
N LEU A 114 3.65 -19.25 -3.15
CA LEU A 114 3.45 -18.89 -1.75
C LEU A 114 4.06 -19.93 -0.78
N ARG A 115 3.89 -21.23 -1.07
CA ARG A 115 4.43 -22.31 -0.23
C ARG A 115 5.94 -22.44 -0.34
N ASP A 116 6.49 -22.23 -1.53
CA ASP A 116 7.93 -22.29 -1.80
C ASP A 116 8.65 -21.14 -1.06
N PHE A 117 8.02 -19.96 -1.00
CA PHE A 117 8.60 -18.73 -0.43
C PHE A 117 7.64 -18.03 0.55
N PRO A 118 7.35 -18.65 1.72
CA PRO A 118 6.35 -18.14 2.65
C PRO A 118 6.73 -16.77 3.21
N ASN A 119 5.72 -15.94 3.48
CA ASN A 119 5.80 -14.57 3.96
C ASN A 119 6.51 -13.57 3.01
N THR A 120 6.82 -13.97 1.77
CA THR A 120 7.47 -13.08 0.79
C THR A 120 6.45 -12.14 0.13
N LEU A 121 5.34 -12.71 -0.34
CA LEU A 121 4.34 -12.01 -1.14
C LEU A 121 3.03 -11.84 -0.38
N GLN A 122 2.32 -10.76 -0.71
CA GLN A 122 0.89 -10.59 -0.50
C GLN A 122 0.14 -11.17 -1.70
N VAL A 123 -1.12 -11.57 -1.55
CA VAL A 123 -1.89 -12.14 -2.67
C VAL A 123 -3.28 -11.51 -2.82
N GLY A 124 -3.60 -11.09 -4.04
CA GLY A 124 -4.88 -10.49 -4.42
C GLY A 124 -5.51 -11.15 -5.63
N GLY A 125 -6.75 -10.78 -5.94
CA GLY A 125 -7.48 -11.31 -7.09
C GLY A 125 -8.51 -12.38 -6.71
N GLY A 126 -9.76 -11.95 -6.55
CA GLY A 126 -10.85 -12.85 -6.17
C GLY A 126 -10.83 -13.31 -4.71
N VAL A 127 -10.12 -12.59 -3.84
CA VAL A 127 -10.10 -12.84 -2.39
C VAL A 127 -11.44 -12.44 -1.76
N ASP A 128 -11.98 -13.31 -0.92
CA ASP A 128 -13.13 -13.06 -0.05
C ASP A 128 -13.01 -13.88 1.25
N ALA A 129 -13.95 -13.69 2.17
CA ALA A 129 -13.92 -14.32 3.49
C ALA A 129 -13.89 -15.87 3.46
N ARG A 130 -14.27 -16.50 2.34
CA ARG A 130 -14.30 -17.97 2.21
C ARG A 130 -12.95 -18.56 1.81
N ASN A 131 -12.11 -17.80 1.09
CA ASN A 131 -10.84 -18.30 0.58
C ASN A 131 -9.62 -17.62 1.19
N ALA A 132 -9.77 -16.45 1.82
CA ALA A 132 -8.64 -15.66 2.32
C ALA A 132 -7.75 -16.43 3.30
N GLY A 133 -8.34 -17.16 4.26
CA GLY A 133 -7.58 -17.98 5.22
C GLY A 133 -6.67 -19.01 4.53
N SER A 134 -7.17 -19.67 3.48
CA SER A 134 -6.39 -20.67 2.74
C SER A 134 -5.14 -20.11 2.04
N TYR A 135 -5.15 -18.83 1.68
CA TYR A 135 -3.96 -18.20 1.08
C TYR A 135 -2.90 -17.91 2.14
N LEU A 136 -3.33 -17.53 3.34
CA LEU A 136 -2.43 -17.36 4.48
C LEU A 136 -1.83 -18.70 4.91
N ASP A 137 -2.65 -19.76 4.94
CA ASP A 137 -2.18 -21.13 5.23
C ASP A 137 -1.15 -21.62 4.20
N ASP A 138 -1.29 -21.19 2.94
CA ASP A 138 -0.33 -21.47 1.86
C ASP A 138 0.93 -20.58 1.91
N GLY A 139 1.04 -19.65 2.87
CA GLY A 139 2.26 -18.85 3.09
C GLY A 139 2.19 -17.41 2.56
N ALA A 140 1.03 -16.90 2.14
CA ALA A 140 0.91 -15.46 1.89
C ALA A 140 1.14 -14.67 3.18
N SER A 141 1.93 -13.59 3.09
CA SER A 141 2.12 -12.68 4.23
C SER A 141 0.82 -11.96 4.60
N HIS A 142 0.08 -11.53 3.57
CA HIS A 142 -1.19 -10.83 3.67
C HIS A 142 -2.09 -11.23 2.50
N VAL A 143 -3.39 -11.01 2.67
CA VAL A 143 -4.37 -11.09 1.61
C VAL A 143 -4.80 -9.69 1.18
N ILE A 144 -5.04 -9.51 -0.12
CA ILE A 144 -5.43 -8.24 -0.71
C ILE A 144 -6.87 -8.36 -1.20
N VAL A 145 -7.74 -7.51 -0.67
CA VAL A 145 -9.14 -7.45 -1.07
C VAL A 145 -9.40 -6.27 -2.00
N THR A 146 -10.12 -6.53 -3.08
CA THR A 146 -10.50 -5.55 -4.10
C THR A 146 -12.02 -5.49 -4.25
N SER A 147 -12.57 -6.10 -5.31
CA SER A 147 -13.95 -5.95 -5.73
C SER A 147 -14.97 -6.73 -4.89
N SER A 148 -14.56 -7.70 -4.06
CA SER A 148 -15.50 -8.50 -3.27
C SER A 148 -16.20 -7.69 -2.17
N VAL A 149 -15.57 -6.60 -1.71
CA VAL A 149 -16.14 -5.63 -0.74
C VAL A 149 -16.86 -4.47 -1.42
N PHE A 150 -16.99 -4.47 -2.75
CA PHE A 150 -17.80 -3.49 -3.47
C PHE A 150 -18.96 -4.18 -4.17
N LYS A 151 -20.14 -3.54 -4.15
CA LYS A 151 -21.30 -4.01 -4.90
C LYS A 151 -22.06 -2.81 -5.43
N ASN A 152 -22.33 -2.82 -6.73
CA ASN A 152 -23.05 -1.75 -7.41
C ASN A 152 -22.43 -0.35 -7.27
N GLY A 153 -21.13 -0.24 -7.00
CA GLY A 153 -20.44 1.04 -6.75
C GLY A 153 -20.48 1.49 -5.28
N GLU A 154 -21.02 0.67 -4.39
CA GLU A 154 -21.05 0.96 -2.96
C GLU A 154 -20.10 0.02 -2.20
N LEU A 155 -19.39 0.56 -1.22
CA LEU A 155 -18.63 -0.24 -0.26
C LEU A 155 -19.62 -1.07 0.57
N GLN A 156 -19.33 -2.35 0.71
CA GLN A 156 -20.08 -3.29 1.54
C GLN A 156 -19.29 -3.49 2.84
N LEU A 157 -19.54 -2.60 3.81
CA LEU A 157 -18.79 -2.55 5.06
C LEU A 157 -18.89 -3.88 5.84
N ASP A 158 -20.06 -4.50 5.82
CA ASP A 158 -20.33 -5.83 6.41
C ASP A 158 -19.37 -6.91 5.87
N ARG A 159 -19.04 -6.85 4.58
CA ARG A 159 -18.10 -7.79 3.95
C ARG A 159 -16.66 -7.51 4.34
N LEU A 160 -16.28 -6.23 4.44
CA LEU A 160 -14.96 -5.81 4.88
C LEU A 160 -14.73 -6.21 6.35
N GLU A 161 -15.71 -5.97 7.22
CA GLU A 161 -15.73 -6.39 8.63
C GLU A 161 -15.60 -7.91 8.77
N THR A 162 -16.39 -8.66 8.00
CA THR A 162 -16.34 -10.12 8.00
C THR A 162 -14.95 -10.60 7.59
N LEU A 163 -14.40 -10.06 6.50
CA LEU A 163 -13.08 -10.45 6.02
C LEU A 163 -11.98 -10.11 7.03
N SER A 164 -11.97 -8.89 7.57
CA SER A 164 -11.03 -8.45 8.59
C SER A 164 -11.09 -9.33 9.84
N SER A 165 -12.29 -9.75 10.25
CA SER A 165 -12.49 -10.68 11.37
C SER A 165 -11.93 -12.09 11.10
N VAL A 166 -11.98 -12.56 9.84
CA VAL A 166 -11.47 -13.89 9.45
C VAL A 166 -9.94 -13.92 9.41
N VAL A 167 -9.30 -12.88 8.86
CA VAL A 167 -7.85 -12.90 8.62
C VAL A 167 -7.02 -12.14 9.64
N GLY A 168 -7.65 -11.23 10.38
CA GLY A 168 -7.01 -10.23 11.22
C GLY A 168 -6.65 -8.97 10.42
N ARG A 169 -6.89 -7.80 11.00
CA ARG A 169 -6.55 -6.49 10.41
C ARG A 169 -5.08 -6.43 9.96
N GLU A 170 -4.19 -7.02 10.75
CA GLU A 170 -2.74 -7.07 10.55
C GLU A 170 -2.29 -7.90 9.35
N ARG A 171 -3.19 -8.65 8.71
CA ARG A 171 -2.92 -9.43 7.50
C ARG A 171 -3.85 -9.10 6.35
N LEU A 172 -4.62 -8.01 6.46
CA LEU A 172 -5.51 -7.54 5.41
C LEU A 172 -4.97 -6.27 4.77
N VAL A 173 -4.86 -6.29 3.44
CA VAL A 173 -4.57 -5.13 2.61
C VAL A 173 -5.82 -4.78 1.81
N LEU A 174 -6.19 -3.50 1.79
CA LEU A 174 -7.31 -3.02 1.00
C LEU A 174 -6.79 -2.35 -0.28
N ASP A 175 -7.15 -2.91 -1.43
CA ASP A 175 -6.76 -2.38 -2.73
C ASP A 175 -7.86 -1.47 -3.31
N LEU A 176 -7.49 -0.22 -3.52
CA LEU A 176 -8.34 0.84 -4.05
C LEU A 176 -7.76 1.33 -5.39
N SER A 177 -8.41 0.94 -6.48
CA SER A 177 -8.18 1.58 -7.78
C SER A 177 -8.78 2.97 -7.79
N CYS A 178 -7.95 3.99 -7.93
CA CYS A 178 -8.32 5.39 -7.76
C CYS A 178 -8.29 6.13 -9.10
N ARG A 179 -9.30 6.96 -9.34
CA ARG A 179 -9.39 7.80 -10.53
C ARG A 179 -10.04 9.14 -10.20
N ARG A 180 -9.61 10.21 -10.88
CA ARG A 180 -10.33 11.49 -10.81
C ARG A 180 -11.58 11.46 -11.67
N ARG A 181 -12.66 12.08 -11.19
CA ARG A 181 -13.86 12.31 -12.01
C ARG A 181 -13.65 13.39 -13.07
N GLU A 182 -12.86 14.40 -12.73
CA GLU A 182 -12.55 15.55 -13.58
C GLU A 182 -11.18 16.14 -13.23
N ALA A 183 -10.61 16.92 -14.14
CA ALA A 183 -9.29 17.52 -13.95
C ALA A 183 -9.30 18.48 -12.74
N GLY A 184 -8.37 18.27 -11.80
CA GLY A 184 -8.31 19.03 -10.55
C GLY A 184 -9.38 18.65 -9.51
N GLY A 185 -10.27 17.70 -9.82
CA GLY A 185 -11.30 17.22 -8.90
C GLY A 185 -10.80 16.11 -7.96
N ASP A 186 -11.74 15.59 -7.17
CA ASP A 186 -11.49 14.54 -6.18
C ASP A 186 -11.22 13.16 -6.80
N TYR A 187 -10.48 12.33 -6.06
CA TYR A 187 -10.29 10.91 -6.36
C TYR A 187 -11.44 10.07 -5.81
N TYR A 188 -11.87 9.12 -6.63
CA TYR A 188 -12.87 8.13 -6.25
C TYR A 188 -12.35 6.74 -6.57
N VAL A 189 -12.84 5.77 -5.80
CA VAL A 189 -12.62 4.37 -6.13
C VAL A 189 -13.37 4.05 -7.42
N VAL A 190 -12.74 3.28 -8.30
CA VAL A 190 -13.35 2.72 -9.50
C VAL A 190 -13.33 1.20 -9.43
N THR A 191 -14.47 0.60 -9.77
CA THR A 191 -14.67 -0.85 -9.78
C THR A 191 -14.96 -1.33 -11.21
N ASP A 192 -15.21 -2.63 -11.36
CA ASP A 192 -15.56 -3.25 -12.64
C ASP A 192 -14.54 -2.92 -13.74
N ARG A 193 -13.26 -3.20 -13.46
CA ARG A 193 -12.15 -2.93 -14.39
C ARG A 193 -12.07 -1.45 -14.78
N TRP A 194 -12.29 -0.60 -13.79
CA TRP A 194 -12.19 0.86 -13.87
C TRP A 194 -13.28 1.56 -14.69
N GLN A 195 -14.35 0.83 -15.02
CA GLN A 195 -15.46 1.34 -15.82
C GLN A 195 -16.51 2.04 -14.97
N LYS A 196 -16.62 1.69 -13.68
CA LYS A 196 -17.66 2.19 -12.80
C LYS A 196 -17.06 2.94 -11.62
N PHE A 197 -17.37 4.23 -11.51
CA PHE A 197 -17.07 4.99 -10.29
C PHE A 197 -17.93 4.48 -9.12
N ALA A 198 -17.28 4.23 -8.01
CA ALA A 198 -17.93 4.04 -6.73
C ALA A 198 -18.34 5.40 -6.12
N SER A 199 -19.21 5.33 -5.12
CA SER A 199 -19.56 6.46 -4.25
C SER A 199 -18.41 6.85 -3.31
N LEU A 200 -17.51 5.91 -3.02
CA LEU A 200 -16.38 6.07 -2.11
C LEU A 200 -15.33 7.03 -2.69
N LYS A 201 -15.26 8.23 -2.10
CA LYS A 201 -14.18 9.19 -2.29
C LYS A 201 -12.93 8.73 -1.54
N VAL A 202 -11.75 9.03 -2.09
CA VAL A 202 -10.46 8.75 -1.45
C VAL A 202 -9.93 10.05 -0.87
N ASP A 203 -10.07 10.20 0.45
CA ASP A 203 -9.69 11.39 1.22
C ASP A 203 -9.33 11.00 2.66
N GLN A 204 -9.06 12.00 3.50
CA GLN A 204 -8.65 11.79 4.89
C GLN A 204 -9.67 10.96 5.69
N ASP A 205 -10.96 11.26 5.56
CA ASP A 205 -12.01 10.63 6.37
C ASP A 205 -12.21 9.18 5.93
N SER A 206 -12.23 8.92 4.62
CA SER A 206 -12.38 7.55 4.13
C SER A 206 -11.15 6.69 4.42
N LEU A 207 -9.94 7.23 4.27
CA LEU A 207 -8.70 6.51 4.63
C LEU A 207 -8.64 6.24 6.14
N ALA A 208 -9.03 7.19 6.98
CA ALA A 208 -9.13 7.01 8.43
C ALA A 208 -10.07 5.84 8.78
N HIS A 209 -11.30 5.88 8.25
CA HIS A 209 -12.30 4.86 8.53
C HIS A 209 -11.88 3.47 8.03
N LEU A 210 -11.35 3.37 6.80
CA LEU A 210 -10.95 2.09 6.23
C LEU A 210 -9.75 1.46 6.95
N SER A 211 -8.87 2.28 7.54
CA SER A 211 -7.69 1.81 8.26
C SER A 211 -8.01 1.05 9.55
N GLU A 212 -9.26 1.11 10.02
CA GLU A 212 -9.76 0.30 11.12
C GLU A 212 -9.83 -1.19 10.77
N TYR A 213 -9.89 -1.52 9.47
CA TYR A 213 -10.12 -2.88 8.98
C TYR A 213 -8.90 -3.53 8.32
N CYS A 214 -7.95 -2.73 7.82
CA CYS A 214 -6.73 -3.20 7.16
C CYS A 214 -5.47 -2.59 7.80
N CYS A 215 -4.31 -3.17 7.50
CA CYS A 215 -3.01 -2.67 7.95
C CYS A 215 -2.23 -1.92 6.86
N GLU A 216 -2.66 -2.04 5.60
CA GLU A 216 -2.06 -1.37 4.46
C GLU A 216 -3.12 -1.05 3.39
N PHE A 217 -2.89 0.04 2.64
CA PHE A 217 -3.61 0.31 1.40
C PHE A 217 -2.74 -0.02 0.19
N LEU A 218 -3.29 -0.71 -0.81
CA LEU A 218 -2.68 -0.80 -2.14
C LEU A 218 -3.45 0.15 -3.07
N ILE A 219 -2.79 1.17 -3.59
CA ILE A 219 -3.44 2.25 -4.34
C ILE A 219 -3.03 2.19 -5.80
N HIS A 220 -3.97 1.84 -6.67
CA HIS A 220 -3.74 1.81 -8.11
C HIS A 220 -4.12 3.16 -8.76
N GLY A 221 -3.15 3.82 -9.40
CA GLY A 221 -3.35 5.08 -10.12
C GLY A 221 -3.84 4.84 -11.55
N VAL A 222 -5.15 4.65 -11.73
CA VAL A 222 -5.76 4.14 -12.99
C VAL A 222 -5.40 4.96 -14.24
N ASP A 223 -5.30 6.28 -14.11
CA ASP A 223 -5.06 7.13 -15.27
C ASP A 223 -3.64 6.97 -15.84
N VAL A 224 -2.68 6.50 -15.03
CA VAL A 224 -1.25 6.33 -15.40
C VAL A 224 -0.76 4.87 -15.40
N GLU A 225 -1.50 3.95 -14.80
CA GLU A 225 -1.11 2.56 -14.60
C GLU A 225 -0.87 1.81 -15.93
N GLY A 226 0.28 1.14 -16.02
CA GLY A 226 0.69 0.36 -17.19
C GLY A 226 0.98 1.16 -18.47
N LYS A 227 0.84 2.50 -18.43
CA LYS A 227 1.07 3.38 -19.59
C LYS A 227 2.46 4.01 -19.65
N GLN A 228 3.28 3.85 -18.60
CA GLN A 228 4.62 4.46 -18.48
C GLN A 228 4.61 5.99 -18.72
N LEU A 229 3.56 6.69 -18.25
CA LEU A 229 3.40 8.14 -18.42
C LEU A 229 3.97 8.95 -17.24
N GLY A 230 4.60 8.29 -16.26
CA GLY A 230 4.97 8.89 -14.98
C GLY A 230 3.88 8.67 -13.92
N ILE A 231 4.18 9.11 -12.70
CA ILE A 231 3.31 8.93 -11.54
C ILE A 231 2.20 9.98 -11.48
N ASP A 232 1.12 9.67 -10.76
CA ASP A 232 0.14 10.65 -10.32
C ASP A 232 0.61 11.29 -8.99
N GLU A 233 1.38 12.37 -9.11
CA GLU A 233 1.98 13.09 -7.97
C GLU A 233 0.95 13.58 -6.95
N ASP A 234 -0.23 13.99 -7.39
CA ASP A 234 -1.25 14.51 -6.49
C ASP A 234 -1.90 13.40 -5.67
N LEU A 235 -2.11 12.22 -6.28
CA LEU A 235 -2.58 11.05 -5.53
C LEU A 235 -1.54 10.62 -4.50
N VAL A 236 -0.25 10.61 -4.86
CA VAL A 236 0.83 10.27 -3.93
C VAL A 236 0.89 11.29 -2.78
N ARG A 237 0.74 12.59 -3.07
CA ARG A 237 0.71 13.63 -2.04
C ARG A 237 -0.48 13.49 -1.11
N LEU A 238 -1.67 13.20 -1.65
CA LEU A 238 -2.88 12.92 -0.86
C LEU A 238 -2.64 11.77 0.13
N LEU A 239 -2.03 10.68 -0.32
CA LEU A 239 -1.70 9.53 0.54
C LEU A 239 -0.65 9.90 1.59
N GLY A 240 0.41 10.63 1.20
CA GLY A 240 1.45 11.09 2.11
C GLY A 240 0.95 12.07 3.18
N ASP A 241 -0.07 12.86 2.87
CA ASP A 241 -0.68 13.82 3.79
C ASP A 241 -1.70 13.17 4.75
N TYR A 242 -2.47 12.19 4.26
CA TYR A 242 -3.69 11.77 4.94
C TYR A 242 -3.80 10.28 5.30
N SER A 243 -2.96 9.39 4.74
CA SER A 243 -3.05 7.97 5.05
C SER A 243 -2.59 7.71 6.50
N PRO A 244 -3.42 7.11 7.37
CA PRO A 244 -3.04 6.82 8.77
C PRO A 244 -2.19 5.54 8.92
N ILE A 245 -2.13 4.73 7.86
CA ILE A 245 -1.38 3.46 7.77
C ILE A 245 -0.53 3.48 6.48
N PRO A 246 0.48 2.60 6.35
CA PRO A 246 1.26 2.51 5.12
C PRO A 246 0.39 2.31 3.89
N ALA A 247 0.76 2.95 2.79
CA ALA A 247 0.16 2.75 1.49
C ALA A 247 1.24 2.32 0.48
N THR A 248 0.94 1.38 -0.40
CA THR A 248 1.77 1.05 -1.56
C THR A 248 1.12 1.64 -2.80
N TYR A 249 1.83 2.52 -3.51
CA TYR A 249 1.38 3.11 -4.76
C TYR A 249 1.80 2.26 -5.96
N ALA A 250 0.83 1.87 -6.78
CA ALA A 250 1.02 1.10 -8.01
C ALA A 250 0.44 1.88 -9.21
N GLY A 251 1.28 2.63 -9.92
CA GLY A 251 0.81 3.40 -11.08
C GLY A 251 1.91 4.16 -11.82
N GLY A 252 2.31 3.68 -13.00
CA GLY A 252 3.09 4.50 -13.94
C GLY A 252 4.56 4.79 -13.59
N VAL A 253 5.09 4.21 -12.51
CA VAL A 253 6.51 4.32 -12.13
C VAL A 253 7.40 3.74 -13.24
N ARG A 254 8.34 4.53 -13.75
CA ARG A 254 9.18 4.16 -14.91
C ARG A 254 10.67 4.43 -14.72
N THR A 255 11.04 5.25 -13.75
CA THR A 255 12.43 5.66 -13.50
C THR A 255 12.73 5.74 -12.00
N LEU A 256 14.02 5.77 -11.64
CA LEU A 256 14.44 6.07 -10.26
C LEU A 256 14.03 7.49 -9.83
N GLN A 257 13.90 8.43 -10.77
CA GLN A 257 13.41 9.77 -10.46
C GLN A 257 11.94 9.74 -9.99
N ASP A 258 11.10 8.88 -10.57
CA ASP A 258 9.74 8.67 -10.06
C ASP A 258 9.75 8.12 -8.62
N MET A 259 10.68 7.20 -8.31
CA MET A 259 10.86 6.69 -6.95
C MET A 259 11.23 7.83 -5.97
N GLU A 260 12.16 8.71 -6.36
CA GLU A 260 12.51 9.89 -5.53
C GLU A 260 11.33 10.85 -5.36
N LEU A 261 10.51 11.05 -6.39
CA LEU A 261 9.28 11.85 -6.28
C LEU A 261 8.30 11.22 -5.30
N ILE A 262 8.06 9.90 -5.38
CA ILE A 262 7.19 9.21 -4.42
C ILE A 262 7.74 9.33 -3.00
N LYS A 263 9.05 9.16 -2.81
CA LYS A 263 9.70 9.31 -1.51
C LYS A 263 9.45 10.69 -0.90
N GLY A 264 9.63 11.76 -1.69
CA GLY A 264 9.42 13.13 -1.23
C GLY A 264 7.95 13.45 -0.95
N LEU A 265 7.05 13.08 -1.86
CA LEU A 265 5.62 13.38 -1.77
C LEU A 265 4.89 12.49 -0.75
N GLY A 266 5.33 11.24 -0.64
CA GLY A 266 4.74 10.21 0.21
C GLY A 266 5.17 10.28 1.67
N ARG A 267 6.18 11.08 2.01
CA ARG A 267 6.57 11.43 3.40
C ARG A 267 6.77 10.23 4.35
N GLY A 268 7.30 9.12 3.81
CA GLY A 268 7.51 7.86 4.54
C GLY A 268 6.23 7.03 4.77
N MET A 269 5.07 7.51 4.31
CA MET A 269 3.80 6.76 4.33
C MET A 269 3.57 5.94 3.08
N VAL A 270 4.15 6.36 1.94
CA VAL A 270 3.92 5.73 0.64
C VAL A 270 5.14 4.94 0.18
N ASP A 271 4.96 3.64 -0.04
CA ASP A 271 5.86 2.74 -0.75
C ASP A 271 5.52 2.71 -2.24
N ALA A 272 6.43 2.19 -3.08
CA ALA A 272 6.27 2.24 -4.53
C ALA A 272 6.38 0.84 -5.16
N THR A 273 5.43 0.53 -6.04
CA THR A 273 5.48 -0.64 -6.92
C THR A 273 5.98 -0.26 -8.30
N VAL A 274 6.90 -1.08 -8.81
CA VAL A 274 7.38 -1.02 -10.19
C VAL A 274 7.15 -2.38 -10.84
N GLY A 275 6.31 -2.42 -11.87
CA GLY A 275 6.02 -3.62 -12.65
C GLY A 275 6.67 -3.56 -14.02
N SER A 276 5.86 -3.33 -15.06
CA SER A 276 6.25 -3.37 -16.49
C SER A 276 7.44 -2.49 -16.92
N ALA A 277 7.87 -1.52 -16.11
CA ALA A 277 9.06 -0.75 -16.40
C ALA A 277 10.37 -1.53 -16.17
N LEU A 278 10.34 -2.59 -15.37
CA LEU A 278 11.52 -3.39 -15.04
C LEU A 278 11.97 -4.27 -16.21
N ASP A 279 13.28 -4.38 -16.40
CA ASP A 279 13.91 -5.24 -17.41
C ASP A 279 13.58 -6.74 -17.24
N ILE A 280 13.40 -7.22 -16.01
CA ILE A 280 12.90 -8.57 -15.71
C ILE A 280 11.47 -8.84 -16.23
N PHE A 281 10.79 -7.78 -16.68
CA PHE A 281 9.50 -7.83 -17.36
C PHE A 281 9.52 -7.15 -18.74
N GLY A 282 10.69 -7.05 -19.37
CA GLY A 282 10.84 -6.49 -20.72
C GLY A 282 10.82 -4.96 -20.80
N GLY A 283 10.83 -4.26 -19.67
CA GLY A 283 11.01 -2.82 -19.60
C GLY A 283 12.48 -2.38 -19.71
N THR A 284 12.72 -1.09 -19.50
CA THR A 284 14.05 -0.48 -19.66
C THR A 284 14.73 -0.08 -18.35
N LEU A 285 14.01 -0.10 -17.22
CA LEU A 285 14.55 0.21 -15.91
C LEU A 285 15.23 -1.04 -15.34
N PRO A 286 16.55 -1.03 -15.07
CA PRO A 286 17.22 -2.21 -14.57
C PRO A 286 16.75 -2.57 -13.16
N TYR A 287 16.23 -3.80 -12.96
CA TYR A 287 15.77 -4.29 -11.65
C TYR A 287 16.85 -4.14 -10.58
N LYS A 288 18.10 -4.46 -10.91
CA LYS A 288 19.24 -4.34 -9.99
C LYS A 288 19.46 -2.92 -9.49
N GLU A 289 19.19 -1.90 -10.31
CA GLU A 289 19.31 -0.51 -9.89
C GLU A 289 18.22 -0.14 -8.86
N VAL A 290 16.99 -0.61 -9.07
CA VAL A 290 15.88 -0.43 -8.12
C VAL A 290 16.16 -1.14 -6.80
N VAL A 291 16.72 -2.36 -6.83
CA VAL A 291 17.14 -3.09 -5.62
C VAL A 291 18.25 -2.37 -4.88
N ASN A 292 19.27 -1.87 -5.58
CA ASN A 292 20.35 -1.12 -4.96
C ASN A 292 19.83 0.19 -4.33
N TRP A 293 18.94 0.88 -5.04
CA TRP A 293 18.24 2.06 -4.51
C TRP A 293 17.51 1.72 -3.21
N HIS A 294 16.70 0.65 -3.20
CA HIS A 294 15.96 0.21 -2.02
C HIS A 294 16.89 -0.09 -0.83
N ARG A 295 17.99 -0.83 -1.06
CA ARG A 295 18.97 -1.16 -0.02
C ARG A 295 19.64 0.09 0.57
N ASN A 296 19.96 1.07 -0.28
CA ASN A 296 20.55 2.32 0.18
C ASN A 296 19.60 3.09 1.10
N GLU A 297 18.30 3.11 0.80
CA GLU A 297 17.28 3.71 1.66
C GLU A 297 17.18 3.03 3.03
N GLN A 298 17.22 1.68 3.07
CA GLN A 298 17.17 0.94 4.34
C GLN A 298 18.42 1.17 5.20
N VAL A 299 19.61 1.24 4.59
CA VAL A 299 20.87 1.51 5.31
C VAL A 299 20.94 2.96 5.79
N GLY A 300 20.45 3.91 4.98
CA GLY A 300 20.38 5.32 5.35
C GLY A 300 19.55 5.56 6.61
N ALA A 301 18.40 4.89 6.72
CA ALA A 301 17.54 4.96 7.90
C ALA A 301 18.21 4.39 9.16
N GLY A 302 18.88 3.23 9.06
CA GLY A 302 19.54 2.58 10.19
C GLY A 302 20.78 3.32 10.74
N ARG A 303 21.31 4.32 10.02
CA ARG A 303 22.41 5.20 10.51
C ARG A 303 21.91 6.43 11.25
N THR A 304 20.61 6.72 11.18
CA THR A 304 19.97 7.89 11.78
C THR A 304 19.12 7.58 13.01
N SER A 305 18.93 6.29 13.34
CA SER A 305 18.22 5.80 14.53
C SER A 305 19.15 5.56 15.72
#